data_AF-A0A955BTC9-F1
#
_entry.id   AF-A0A955BTC9-F1
#
_cell.length_a   1.000
_cell.length_b   1.000
_cell.length_c   1.000
_cell.angle_alpha   90.00
_cell.angle_beta   90.00
_cell.angle_gamma   90.00
#
_symmetry.space_group_name_H-M   'P 1'
#
loop_
_entity.id
_entity.type
_entity.pdbx_description
1 polymer ?
#
loop_
_entity_poly.entity_id
_entity_poly.type
_entity_poly.pdbx_seq_one_letter_code
_entity_poly.pdbx_strand_id
1 'polypeptide(L)'
;MLIGASGANAADEAVILPLKDVWAWEMPDTQSVRKLDPDLQGASREEFRAKSLTDQVRRTLAKLPGEKESAGSGFAVVASEPKAALIAARDVLRGKERQRSFTTNDNVWFVFYSYLFGDGVRLTKVERSNNLFTITYRHNSSIDANAESSFALIPVGKMDVGKYIVDIKLEGKPLPKFYQRRVVCDDFGFRVIPDKTE
;
A
#
# COMPACT_ATOMS: atom_id res chain seq x y z
N MET A 1 17.53 50.93 4.22
CA MET A 1 17.12 49.85 3.29
C MET A 1 17.70 48.55 3.81
N LEU A 2 16.88 47.66 4.35
CA LEU A 2 17.29 46.33 4.78
C LEU A 2 16.92 45.35 3.66
N ILE A 3 17.93 44.74 3.05
CA ILE A 3 17.79 43.69 2.05
C ILE A 3 17.50 42.40 2.83
N GLY A 4 16.25 41.96 2.80
CA GLY A 4 15.84 40.66 3.37
C GLY A 4 16.39 39.53 2.51
N ALA A 5 17.30 38.74 3.07
CA ALA A 5 17.86 37.57 2.41
C ALA A 5 16.74 36.54 2.18
N SER A 6 16.48 36.24 0.92
CA SER A 6 15.62 35.15 0.49
C SER A 6 16.35 33.85 0.81
N GLY A 7 15.94 33.18 1.88
CA GLY A 7 16.39 31.84 2.21
C GLY A 7 15.97 30.89 1.11
N ALA A 8 16.91 30.45 0.29
CA ALA A 8 16.72 29.31 -0.60
C ALA A 8 16.38 28.10 0.28
N ASN A 9 15.11 27.71 0.29
CA ASN A 9 14.68 26.44 0.86
C ASN A 9 15.45 25.35 0.14
N ALA A 10 16.41 24.73 0.83
CA ALA A 10 17.02 23.50 0.39
C ALA A 10 15.87 22.52 0.13
N ALA A 11 15.72 22.08 -1.11
CA ALA A 11 14.75 21.06 -1.44
C ALA A 11 15.16 19.81 -0.66
N ASP A 12 14.38 19.43 0.36
CA ASP A 12 14.64 18.24 1.13
C ASP A 12 14.77 17.04 0.19
N GLU A 13 15.90 16.36 0.28
CA GLU A 13 16.24 15.25 -0.59
C GLU A 13 15.20 14.12 -0.39
N ALA A 14 14.64 13.64 -1.50
CA ALA A 14 13.65 12.56 -1.45
C ALA A 14 14.30 11.27 -0.92
N VAL A 15 13.73 10.71 0.14
CA VAL A 15 14.16 9.44 0.73
C VAL A 15 13.48 8.30 0.00
N ILE A 16 14.26 7.38 -0.57
CA ILE A 16 13.75 6.19 -1.25
C ILE A 16 13.55 5.07 -0.22
N LEU A 17 12.34 4.52 -0.14
CA LEU A 17 12.05 3.33 0.65
C LEU A 17 12.40 2.08 -0.18
N PRO A 18 13.33 1.21 0.28
CA PRO A 18 13.75 0.06 -0.51
C PRO A 18 12.61 -0.94 -0.75
N LEU A 19 12.37 -1.33 -2.01
CA LEU A 19 11.33 -2.32 -2.34
C LEU A 19 11.58 -3.69 -1.69
N LYS A 20 12.84 -4.07 -1.44
CA LYS A 20 13.19 -5.29 -0.73
C LYS A 20 12.67 -5.35 0.72
N ASP A 21 12.26 -4.22 1.29
CA ASP A 21 11.67 -4.14 2.63
C ASP A 21 10.13 -4.18 2.59
N VAL A 22 9.53 -4.06 1.40
CA VAL A 22 8.09 -4.14 1.16
C VAL A 22 7.65 -5.60 1.11
N TRP A 23 6.50 -5.92 1.71
CA TRP A 23 5.89 -7.25 1.65
C TRP A 23 4.74 -7.26 0.66
N ALA A 24 4.83 -8.01 -0.44
CA ALA A 24 3.77 -8.02 -1.45
C ALA A 24 3.41 -9.42 -1.96
N TRP A 25 2.22 -9.50 -2.57
CA TRP A 25 1.76 -10.65 -3.34
C TRP A 25 2.24 -10.55 -4.78
N GLU A 26 3.09 -11.50 -5.20
CA GLU A 26 3.57 -11.67 -6.58
C GLU A 26 4.16 -10.41 -7.24
N MET A 27 4.83 -9.55 -6.45
CA MET A 27 5.56 -8.40 -6.99
C MET A 27 7.07 -8.66 -6.96
N PRO A 28 7.77 -8.50 -8.10
CA PRO A 28 9.23 -8.58 -8.14
C PRO A 28 9.90 -7.58 -7.19
N ASP A 29 11.11 -7.90 -6.76
CA ASP A 29 11.96 -7.04 -5.92
C ASP A 29 11.39 -6.74 -4.52
N THR A 30 10.32 -7.45 -4.11
CA THR A 30 9.68 -7.37 -2.78
C THR A 30 9.77 -8.68 -2.02
N GLN A 31 9.44 -8.67 -0.72
CA GLN A 31 9.29 -9.87 0.08
C GLN A 31 7.92 -10.51 -0.15
N SER A 32 7.88 -11.83 -0.35
CA SER A 32 6.61 -12.53 -0.52
C SER A 32 5.81 -12.59 0.78
N VAL A 33 4.57 -12.07 0.77
CA VAL A 33 3.61 -12.21 1.88
C VAL A 33 3.27 -13.66 2.21
N ARG A 34 3.50 -14.62 1.30
CA ARG A 34 3.31 -16.06 1.55
C ARG A 34 4.17 -16.55 2.73
N LYS A 35 5.31 -15.90 2.98
CA LYS A 35 6.18 -16.22 4.12
C LYS A 35 5.56 -15.87 5.48
N LEU A 36 4.45 -15.12 5.51
CA LEU A 36 3.73 -14.74 6.74
C LEU A 36 2.72 -15.80 7.22
N ASP A 37 2.48 -16.83 6.39
CA ASP A 37 1.62 -17.98 6.69
C ASP A 37 2.45 -19.30 6.72
N PRO A 38 3.56 -19.41 7.49
CA PRO A 38 4.47 -20.56 7.40
C PRO A 38 3.83 -21.88 7.86
N ASP A 39 2.90 -21.83 8.81
CA ASP A 39 2.27 -23.01 9.42
C ASP A 39 1.28 -23.73 8.49
N LEU A 40 1.03 -23.18 7.30
CA LEU A 40 0.08 -23.74 6.32
C LEU A 40 0.79 -24.54 5.21
N GLN A 41 2.09 -24.77 5.32
CA GLN A 41 2.80 -25.68 4.43
C GLN A 41 2.29 -27.11 4.65
N GLY A 42 1.72 -27.71 3.60
CA GLY A 42 1.11 -29.05 3.66
C GLY A 42 -0.33 -29.08 4.19
N ALA A 43 -0.90 -27.92 4.54
CA ALA A 43 -2.32 -27.83 4.89
C ALA A 43 -3.21 -28.26 3.71
N SER A 44 -4.38 -28.84 4.02
CA SER A 44 -5.36 -29.14 2.98
C SER A 44 -5.83 -27.85 2.28
N ARG A 45 -6.36 -27.96 1.07
CA ARG A 45 -6.88 -26.78 0.34
C ARG A 45 -7.94 -26.02 1.13
N GLU A 46 -8.80 -26.75 1.84
CA GLU A 46 -9.86 -26.17 2.67
C GLU A 46 -9.27 -25.44 3.88
N GLU A 47 -8.34 -26.08 4.58
CA GLU A 47 -7.65 -25.47 5.71
C GLU A 47 -6.85 -24.23 5.31
N PHE A 48 -6.09 -24.32 4.22
CA PHE A 48 -5.36 -23.19 3.65
C PHE A 48 -6.30 -22.02 3.35
N ARG A 49 -7.44 -22.30 2.71
CA ARG A 49 -8.45 -21.28 2.42
C ARG A 49 -9.05 -20.67 3.68
N ALA A 50 -9.29 -21.46 4.72
CA ALA A 50 -9.87 -20.96 5.96
C ALA A 50 -8.88 -20.10 6.75
N LYS A 51 -7.60 -20.52 6.80
CA LYS A 51 -6.61 -19.96 7.71
C LYS A 51 -5.64 -18.95 7.09
N SER A 52 -5.28 -19.09 5.80
CA SER A 52 -4.28 -18.19 5.17
C SER A 52 -4.79 -16.76 5.15
N LEU A 53 -4.06 -15.86 5.81
CA LEU A 53 -4.35 -14.43 5.79
C LEU A 53 -4.16 -13.88 4.38
N THR A 54 -3.12 -14.36 3.71
CA THR A 54 -2.78 -13.99 2.34
C THR A 54 -3.90 -14.34 1.38
N ASP A 55 -4.39 -15.59 1.41
CA ASP A 55 -5.49 -16.00 0.52
C ASP A 55 -6.80 -15.28 0.86
N GLN A 56 -7.03 -14.98 2.15
CA GLN A 56 -8.19 -14.19 2.57
C GLN A 56 -8.18 -12.78 1.96
N VAL A 57 -7.04 -12.07 1.99
CA VAL A 57 -6.89 -10.75 1.35
C VAL A 57 -7.07 -10.88 -0.17
N ARG A 58 -6.37 -11.84 -0.79
CA ARG A 58 -6.43 -12.08 -2.23
C ARG A 58 -7.85 -12.31 -2.73
N ARG A 59 -8.65 -13.10 -2.01
CA ARG A 59 -10.06 -13.37 -2.34
C ARG A 59 -10.94 -12.14 -2.19
N THR A 60 -10.71 -11.29 -1.18
CA THR A 60 -11.41 -10.01 -1.06
C THR A 60 -11.14 -9.12 -2.28
N LEU A 61 -9.91 -9.12 -2.79
CA LEU A 61 -9.50 -8.36 -3.98
C LEU A 61 -9.79 -9.08 -5.32
N ALA A 62 -10.30 -10.31 -5.29
CA ALA A 62 -10.57 -11.07 -6.52
C ALA A 62 -11.83 -10.59 -7.25
N LYS A 63 -12.74 -9.90 -6.55
CA LYS A 63 -13.97 -9.36 -7.13
C LYS A 63 -13.75 -7.91 -7.52
N LEU A 64 -13.65 -7.65 -8.82
CA LEU A 64 -13.56 -6.29 -9.35
C LEU A 64 -14.77 -5.46 -8.89
N PRO A 65 -14.59 -4.19 -8.50
CA PRO A 65 -15.70 -3.26 -8.21
C PRO A 65 -16.63 -3.14 -9.42
N GLY A 66 -17.89 -2.78 -9.20
CA GLY A 66 -18.86 -2.51 -10.26
C GLY A 66 -18.40 -1.40 -11.22
N GLU A 67 -19.05 -1.27 -12.39
CA GLU A 67 -18.66 -0.28 -13.41
C GLU A 67 -18.69 1.18 -12.93
N LYS A 68 -19.53 1.47 -11.94
CA LYS A 68 -19.71 2.80 -11.33
C LYS A 68 -18.97 2.94 -10.00
N GLU A 69 -18.26 1.90 -9.55
CA GLU A 69 -17.53 1.88 -8.29
C GLU A 69 -16.05 2.17 -8.55
N SER A 70 -15.38 2.79 -7.58
CA SER A 70 -13.90 2.91 -7.56
C SER A 70 -13.31 1.71 -6.80
N ALA A 71 -12.04 1.40 -7.05
CA ALA A 71 -11.24 0.53 -6.19
C ALA A 71 -11.23 1.02 -4.72
N GLY A 72 -11.45 2.32 -4.51
CA GLY A 72 -11.34 3.00 -3.24
C GLY A 72 -9.91 3.43 -2.96
N SER A 73 -9.74 4.32 -1.99
CA SER A 73 -8.39 4.79 -1.64
C SER A 73 -7.52 3.67 -1.08
N GLY A 74 -6.20 3.82 -1.20
CA GLY A 74 -5.25 3.16 -0.32
C GLY A 74 -5.51 3.55 1.14
N PHE A 75 -4.78 2.96 2.06
CA PHE A 75 -4.91 3.29 3.47
C PHE A 75 -3.66 2.94 4.27
N ALA A 76 -3.60 3.45 5.49
CA ALA A 76 -2.57 3.15 6.46
C ALA A 76 -3.12 2.36 7.64
N VAL A 77 -2.28 1.54 8.27
CA VAL A 77 -2.58 0.77 9.48
C VAL A 77 -1.42 0.87 10.48
N VAL A 78 -1.72 0.70 11.76
CA VAL A 78 -0.69 0.53 12.80
C VAL A 78 -0.39 -0.95 12.99
N ALA A 79 0.90 -1.30 12.95
CA ALA A 79 1.35 -2.66 13.23
C ALA A 79 2.81 -2.70 13.69
N SER A 80 3.11 -3.55 14.66
CA SER A 80 4.48 -3.79 15.15
C SER A 80 5.31 -4.66 14.18
N GLU A 81 4.65 -5.49 13.37
CA GLU A 81 5.32 -6.47 12.51
C GLU A 81 4.50 -6.77 11.24
N PRO A 82 5.09 -7.38 10.19
CA PRO A 82 4.42 -7.61 8.91
C PRO A 82 3.13 -8.44 9.00
N LYS A 83 3.11 -9.47 9.86
CA LYS A 83 1.91 -10.33 10.04
C LYS A 83 0.76 -9.55 10.66
N ALA A 84 1.03 -8.70 11.65
CA ALA A 84 0.04 -7.81 12.23
C ALA A 84 -0.49 -6.79 11.21
N ALA A 85 0.38 -6.25 10.34
CA ALA A 85 -0.01 -5.36 9.25
C ALA A 85 -0.96 -6.06 8.26
N LEU A 86 -0.68 -7.32 7.92
CA LEU A 86 -1.54 -8.12 7.04
C LEU A 86 -2.94 -8.37 7.65
N ILE A 87 -3.00 -8.66 8.95
CA ILE A 87 -4.27 -8.84 9.68
C ILE A 87 -5.08 -7.53 9.64
N ALA A 88 -4.45 -6.40 9.97
CA ALA A 88 -5.11 -5.10 9.95
C ALA A 88 -5.60 -4.72 8.54
N ALA A 89 -4.78 -4.97 7.52
CA ALA A 89 -5.13 -4.75 6.12
C ALA A 89 -6.36 -5.58 5.70
N ARG A 90 -6.37 -6.87 6.04
CA ARG A 90 -7.51 -7.77 5.80
C ARG A 90 -8.79 -7.24 6.43
N ASP A 91 -8.73 -6.80 7.68
CA ASP A 91 -9.92 -6.34 8.41
C ASP A 91 -10.50 -5.06 7.77
N VAL A 92 -9.64 -4.12 7.39
CA VAL A 92 -10.05 -2.90 6.67
C VAL A 92 -10.67 -3.23 5.31
N LEU A 93 -10.05 -4.13 4.54
CA LEU A 93 -10.60 -4.59 3.26
C LEU A 93 -11.94 -5.33 3.40
N ARG A 94 -12.25 -5.86 4.59
CA ARG A 94 -13.54 -6.47 4.95
C ARG A 94 -14.56 -5.49 5.52
N GLY A 95 -14.25 -4.20 5.52
CA GLY A 95 -15.18 -3.15 5.92
C GLY A 95 -14.94 -2.57 7.32
N LYS A 96 -13.85 -2.96 8.01
CA LYS A 96 -13.42 -2.20 9.21
C LYS A 96 -13.07 -0.77 8.82
N GLU A 97 -13.42 0.18 9.67
CA GLU A 97 -13.14 1.60 9.42
C GLU A 97 -11.63 1.88 9.30
N ARG A 98 -11.28 2.74 8.34
CA ARG A 98 -9.91 3.16 8.07
C ARG A 98 -9.47 4.20 9.09
N GLN A 99 -8.32 3.99 9.72
CA GLN A 99 -7.69 5.00 10.56
C GLN A 99 -7.20 6.17 9.69
N ARG A 100 -7.48 7.40 10.12
CA ARG A 100 -7.06 8.65 9.46
C ARG A 100 -6.13 9.50 10.33
N SER A 101 -5.88 9.05 11.54
CA SER A 101 -5.05 9.71 12.54
C SER A 101 -4.19 8.66 13.24
N PHE A 102 -2.91 8.98 13.40
CA PHE A 102 -1.89 8.15 14.04
C PHE A 102 -1.12 8.99 15.05
N THR A 103 -0.44 8.37 16.00
CA THR A 103 0.45 9.03 16.95
C THR A 103 1.90 8.99 16.46
N THR A 104 2.77 9.83 17.03
CA THR A 104 4.22 9.80 16.75
C THR A 104 4.90 8.49 17.17
N ASN A 105 4.24 7.67 18.00
CA ASN A 105 4.75 6.37 18.45
C ASN A 105 4.23 5.19 17.62
N ASP A 106 3.25 5.41 16.75
CA ASP A 106 2.70 4.37 15.90
C ASP A 106 3.71 3.94 14.82
N ASN A 107 3.86 2.62 14.65
CA ASN A 107 4.55 2.06 13.49
C ASN A 107 3.55 1.94 12.34
N VAL A 108 3.62 2.92 11.42
CA VAL A 108 2.68 3.02 10.29
C VAL A 108 3.12 2.11 9.14
N TRP A 109 2.13 1.45 8.53
CA TRP A 109 2.28 0.65 7.32
C TRP A 109 1.27 1.13 6.29
N PHE A 110 1.70 1.31 5.03
CA PHE A 110 0.78 1.58 3.94
C PHE A 110 0.31 0.28 3.30
N VAL A 111 -0.95 0.28 2.87
CA VAL A 111 -1.55 -0.81 2.11
C VAL A 111 -1.86 -0.29 0.71
N PHE A 112 -1.07 -0.76 -0.25
CA PHE A 112 -1.32 -0.60 -1.67
C PHE A 112 -2.03 -1.86 -2.19
N TYR A 113 -3.05 -1.70 -3.04
CA TYR A 113 -3.73 -2.85 -3.63
C TYR A 113 -4.28 -2.57 -5.03
N SER A 114 -4.45 -3.65 -5.78
CA SER A 114 -5.21 -3.70 -7.00
C SER A 114 -6.16 -4.90 -7.01
N TYR A 115 -7.33 -4.70 -7.58
CA TYR A 115 -8.27 -5.77 -7.87
C TYR A 115 -7.79 -6.60 -9.05
N LEU A 116 -8.35 -7.81 -9.15
CA LEU A 116 -8.13 -8.74 -10.25
C LEU A 116 -8.49 -8.07 -11.58
N PHE A 117 -7.48 -7.83 -12.42
CA PHE A 117 -7.62 -7.23 -13.74
C PHE A 117 -6.60 -7.83 -14.71
N GLY A 118 -6.90 -7.78 -16.02
CA GLY A 118 -6.19 -8.54 -17.07
C GLY A 118 -4.66 -8.41 -17.12
N ASP A 119 -4.10 -7.36 -16.50
CA ASP A 119 -2.66 -7.19 -16.30
C ASP A 119 -2.32 -7.19 -14.80
N GLY A 120 -1.21 -7.85 -14.44
CA GLY A 120 -0.63 -7.74 -13.10
C GLY A 120 -0.12 -6.32 -12.82
N VAL A 121 -0.03 -5.97 -11.53
CA VAL A 121 0.52 -4.69 -11.08
C VAL A 121 1.77 -4.95 -10.24
N ARG A 122 2.83 -4.16 -10.48
CA ARG A 122 4.02 -4.17 -9.63
C ARG A 122 4.44 -2.78 -9.23
N LEU A 123 4.97 -2.65 -8.02
CA LEU A 123 5.63 -1.44 -7.56
C LEU A 123 6.97 -1.26 -8.30
N THR A 124 7.33 0.00 -8.55
CA THR A 124 8.63 0.37 -9.14
C THR A 124 9.39 1.34 -8.28
N LYS A 125 8.69 2.17 -7.49
CA LYS A 125 9.32 3.09 -6.54
C LYS A 125 8.39 3.40 -5.39
N VAL A 126 8.98 3.54 -4.20
CA VAL A 126 8.33 4.20 -3.06
C VAL A 126 9.28 5.27 -2.57
N GLU A 127 8.83 6.51 -2.52
CA GLU A 127 9.64 7.65 -2.09
C GLU A 127 8.87 8.55 -1.14
N ARG A 128 9.61 9.20 -0.24
CA ARG A 128 9.10 10.22 0.68
C ARG A 128 9.84 11.52 0.42
N SER A 129 9.09 12.60 0.23
CA SER A 129 9.61 13.97 0.30
C SER A 129 8.75 14.73 1.29
N ASN A 130 9.33 15.04 2.45
CA ASN A 130 8.61 15.66 3.57
C ASN A 130 7.37 14.86 4.00
N ASN A 131 6.19 15.47 3.87
CA ASN A 131 4.91 14.85 4.22
C ASN A 131 4.18 14.25 3.02
N LEU A 132 4.85 14.14 1.87
CA LEU A 132 4.34 13.50 0.68
C LEU A 132 5.05 12.17 0.46
N PHE A 133 4.28 11.10 0.32
CA PHE A 133 4.75 9.83 -0.20
C PHE A 133 4.26 9.67 -1.62
N THR A 134 5.11 9.12 -2.49
CA THR A 134 4.72 8.71 -3.84
C THR A 134 5.00 7.21 -3.99
N ILE A 135 3.93 6.44 -4.23
CA ILE A 135 3.99 5.03 -4.57
C ILE A 135 3.81 4.94 -6.09
N THR A 136 4.87 4.57 -6.79
CA THR A 136 4.87 4.40 -8.24
C THR A 136 4.72 2.93 -8.58
N TYR A 137 3.82 2.63 -9.52
CA TYR A 137 3.55 1.28 -10.00
C TYR A 137 3.52 1.25 -11.53
N ARG A 138 3.64 0.05 -12.10
CA ARG A 138 3.37 -0.18 -13.54
C ARG A 138 2.57 -1.45 -13.76
N HIS A 139 1.87 -1.49 -14.89
CA HIS A 139 1.26 -2.71 -15.38
C HIS A 139 2.33 -3.66 -15.93
N ASN A 140 2.16 -4.95 -15.66
CA ASN A 140 2.98 -6.01 -16.21
C ASN A 140 2.19 -6.72 -17.31
N SER A 141 2.25 -6.19 -18.52
CA SER A 141 1.64 -6.79 -19.72
C SER A 141 2.51 -7.95 -20.22
N SER A 142 2.63 -9.01 -19.43
CA SER A 142 3.16 -10.27 -19.96
C SER A 142 2.01 -11.04 -20.61
N ILE A 143 2.24 -11.60 -21.80
CA ILE A 143 1.26 -12.41 -22.53
C ILE A 143 0.79 -13.62 -21.69
N ASP A 144 1.62 -14.07 -20.75
CA ASP A 144 1.34 -15.19 -19.84
C ASP A 144 0.85 -14.75 -18.45
N ALA A 145 0.60 -13.44 -18.23
CA ALA A 145 0.08 -12.98 -16.96
C ALA A 145 -1.37 -13.43 -16.82
N ASN A 146 -1.60 -14.49 -16.05
CA ASN A 146 -2.91 -14.74 -15.50
C ASN A 146 -3.36 -13.46 -14.77
N ALA A 147 -4.62 -13.06 -14.96
CA ALA A 147 -5.16 -11.96 -14.19
C ALA A 147 -4.95 -12.28 -12.70
N GLU A 148 -4.33 -11.37 -11.97
CA GLU A 148 -4.09 -11.52 -10.53
C GLU A 148 -4.37 -10.21 -9.79
N SER A 149 -5.03 -10.31 -8.64
CA SER A 149 -5.07 -9.20 -7.69
C SER A 149 -3.68 -9.05 -7.07
N SER A 150 -3.26 -7.81 -6.84
CA SER A 150 -1.95 -7.53 -6.27
C SER A 150 -2.12 -6.68 -5.02
N PHE A 151 -1.27 -6.87 -4.00
CA PHE A 151 -1.24 -5.98 -2.85
C PHE A 151 0.14 -5.94 -2.23
N ALA A 152 0.44 -4.85 -1.52
CA ALA A 152 1.70 -4.63 -0.83
C ALA A 152 1.48 -3.96 0.52
N LEU A 153 2.25 -4.39 1.51
CA LEU A 153 2.40 -3.81 2.84
C LEU A 153 3.76 -3.11 2.87
N ILE A 154 3.73 -1.79 2.92
CA ILE A 154 4.93 -0.94 2.83
C ILE A 154 5.23 -0.44 4.24
N PRO A 155 6.34 -0.88 4.88
CA PRO A 155 6.71 -0.36 6.18
C PRO A 155 7.15 1.09 6.06
N VAL A 156 6.55 1.97 6.85
CA VAL A 156 6.90 3.40 6.91
C VAL A 156 7.55 3.73 8.25
N GLY A 157 7.08 3.07 9.32
CA GLY A 157 7.60 3.25 10.66
C GLY A 157 6.97 4.45 11.36
N LYS A 158 7.71 5.03 12.30
CA LYS A 158 7.29 6.21 13.07
C LYS A 158 7.41 7.47 12.22
N MET A 159 6.55 8.44 12.50
CA MET A 159 6.41 9.63 11.69
C MET A 159 6.27 10.87 12.56
N ASP A 160 6.77 12.00 12.08
CA ASP A 160 6.64 13.29 12.76
C ASP A 160 5.22 13.82 12.66
N VAL A 161 4.86 14.74 13.57
CA VAL A 161 3.56 15.41 13.58
C VAL A 161 3.32 16.14 12.26
N GLY A 162 2.19 15.88 11.61
CA GLY A 162 1.92 16.48 10.31
C GLY A 162 0.68 15.94 9.61
N LYS A 163 0.32 16.58 8.50
CA LYS A 163 -0.66 16.05 7.54
C LYS A 163 0.11 15.41 6.40
N TYR A 164 -0.15 14.13 6.15
CA TYR A 164 0.52 13.36 5.13
C TYR A 164 -0.41 13.05 3.97
N ILE A 165 0.16 13.01 2.77
CA ILE A 165 -0.50 12.62 1.52
C ILE A 165 0.30 11.47 0.93
N VAL A 166 -0.40 10.49 0.37
CA VAL A 166 0.18 9.36 -0.36
C VAL A 166 -0.40 9.36 -1.76
N ASP A 167 0.43 9.74 -2.73
CA ASP A 167 0.12 9.73 -4.15
C ASP A 167 0.37 8.33 -4.73
N ILE A 168 -0.56 7.83 -5.52
CA ILE A 168 -0.46 6.58 -6.26
C ILE A 168 -0.28 6.91 -7.75
N LYS A 169 0.94 6.73 -8.26
CA LYS A 169 1.31 7.14 -9.63
C LYS A 169 1.58 5.94 -10.53
N LEU A 170 0.98 5.98 -11.72
CA LEU A 170 1.27 5.02 -12.77
C LEU A 170 2.52 5.47 -13.54
N GLU A 171 3.49 4.56 -13.67
CA GLU A 171 4.62 4.66 -14.58
C GLU A 171 4.28 3.99 -15.91
N GLY A 172 4.45 4.73 -17.00
CA GLY A 172 4.18 4.27 -18.35
C GLY A 172 2.82 4.74 -18.88
N LYS A 173 2.25 3.95 -19.80
CA LYS A 173 1.04 4.37 -20.51
C LYS A 173 -0.21 4.14 -19.64
N PRO A 174 -1.10 5.15 -19.52
CA PRO A 174 -2.38 4.98 -18.86
C PRO A 174 -3.21 3.88 -19.51
N LEU A 175 -3.82 3.01 -18.69
CA LEU A 175 -4.95 2.19 -19.13
C LEU A 175 -6.11 3.10 -19.61
N PRO A 176 -7.08 2.59 -20.39
CA PRO A 176 -8.32 3.32 -20.61
C PRO A 176 -8.92 3.82 -19.29
N LYS A 177 -9.41 5.06 -19.26
CA LYS A 177 -9.89 5.74 -18.02
C LYS A 177 -10.85 4.90 -17.18
N PHE A 178 -11.68 4.09 -17.85
CA PHE A 178 -12.62 3.16 -17.21
C PHE A 178 -11.94 2.15 -16.28
N TYR A 179 -10.74 1.67 -16.61
CA TYR A 179 -10.01 0.70 -15.81
C TYR A 179 -9.18 1.34 -14.71
N GLN A 180 -8.60 2.52 -14.94
CA GLN A 180 -7.69 3.16 -13.99
C GLN A 180 -8.29 3.28 -12.58
N ARG A 181 -9.52 3.78 -12.47
CA ARG A 181 -10.19 4.02 -11.18
C ARG A 181 -10.74 2.75 -10.52
N ARG A 182 -10.90 1.67 -11.28
CA ARG A 182 -11.54 0.43 -10.82
C ARG A 182 -10.54 -0.62 -10.36
N VAL A 183 -9.31 -0.51 -10.85
CA VAL A 183 -8.33 -1.57 -10.72
C VAL A 183 -7.37 -1.30 -9.58
N VAL A 184 -6.79 -0.10 -9.49
CA VAL A 184 -5.76 0.24 -8.48
C VAL A 184 -6.35 1.21 -7.47
N CYS A 185 -5.95 1.07 -6.21
CA CYS A 185 -6.41 1.97 -5.16
C CYS A 185 -6.03 3.44 -5.44
N ASP A 186 -6.92 4.36 -5.07
CA ASP A 186 -6.71 5.81 -5.23
C ASP A 186 -5.76 6.38 -4.13
N ASP A 187 -5.35 7.62 -4.30
CA ASP A 187 -4.61 8.40 -3.31
C ASP A 187 -5.30 8.44 -1.95
N PHE A 188 -4.52 8.63 -0.88
CA PHE A 188 -5.07 8.81 0.46
C PHE A 188 -4.25 9.79 1.29
N GLY A 189 -4.85 10.27 2.38
CA GLY A 189 -4.18 11.16 3.33
C GLY A 189 -4.57 10.85 4.76
N PHE A 190 -3.69 11.21 5.68
CA PHE A 190 -3.87 11.00 7.11
C PHE A 190 -3.14 12.08 7.91
N ARG A 191 -3.29 12.04 9.23
CA ARG A 191 -2.59 12.94 10.15
C ARG A 191 -1.80 12.15 11.17
N VAL A 192 -0.67 12.69 11.56
CA VAL A 192 0.09 12.24 12.72
C VAL A 192 0.00 13.33 13.77
N ILE A 193 -0.43 12.95 14.97
CA ILE A 193 -0.59 13.84 16.13
C ILE A 193 0.45 13.48 17.20
N PRO A 194 0.81 14.42 18.09
CA PRO A 194 1.67 14.10 19.22
C PRO A 194 1.08 12.94 20.02
N ASP A 195 1.94 12.04 20.47
CA ASP A 195 1.52 11.07 21.48
C ASP A 195 1.12 11.81 22.77
N LYS A 196 0.08 11.33 23.45
CA LYS A 196 -0.29 11.90 24.75
C LYS A 196 0.72 11.39 25.75
N THR A 197 1.75 12.18 26.05
CA THR A 197 2.55 11.98 27.26
C THR A 197 1.61 12.07 28.46
N GLU A 198 1.33 10.92 29.08
CA GLU A 198 0.66 10.81 30.37
C GLU A 198 1.53 11.37 31.50
#